data_AF-A0AAQ4NST9-F1
#
_entry.id   AF-A0AAQ4NST9-F1
#
_cell.length_a   1.000
_cell.length_b   1.000
_cell.length_c   1.000
_cell.angle_alpha   90.00
_cell.angle_beta   90.00
_cell.angle_gamma   90.00
#
_symmetry.space_group_name_H-M   'P 1'
#
loop_
_entity.id
_entity.type
_entity.pdbx_description
1 polymer ?
#
loop_
_entity_poly.entity_id
_entity_poly.type
_entity_poly.pdbx_seq_one_letter_code
_entity_poly.pdbx_strand_id
1 'polypeptide(L)'
;GGQGSSPPALRSHRPHEKTLCPQHQVHAIEFVCLEEACQSGPLMCCVCKEYGKHQGHKHAVLETEANQIRASILDMAHCIRTFTDEVSEYSRKLVGIVQQIEGGEQIVEDGVGVAHTEHVPGKAESARSCVRAYFADLHETLCRQEEMALSVVDAHVRERLIWLRQQQEDMTILLSQVSTACMHCEKTLQQDDCRVVLAKQEINCLLETLQKQQHQFTELADHIQLDAGIPVTFTKDNRVHIGPKMEIRVVTLGLDGAGKTTILFKLKQDEFMQPIPTIGFNVETVEYKNLKFTIWDVGGKHKLRPLWKHYYLNTQAVVFVIDSCHRDRLMEAHSELAKLLTEKELRDALLLIFANKQDVPGVVSVEEMTELLSLHKLCCGRSWHIQGCDARSGVGLHEGLDWLSRQLVAAGVLDVA
;
A
#
# COMPACT_ATOMS: atom_id res chain seq x y z
N GLY A 1 -63.09 -47.87 -52.91
CA GLY A 1 -63.24 -48.88 -53.99
C GLY A 1 -61.95 -48.88 -54.79
N GLY A 2 -61.37 -49.98 -55.19
CA GLY A 2 -61.75 -51.38 -55.11
C GLY A 2 -60.75 -52.19 -55.92
N GLN A 3 -60.57 -53.46 -55.53
CA GLN A 3 -60.08 -54.59 -56.34
C GLN A 3 -58.62 -54.47 -56.86
N GLY A 4 -57.69 -55.38 -56.55
CA GLY A 4 -57.82 -56.83 -56.52
C GLY A 4 -57.26 -57.41 -57.81
N SER A 5 -55.97 -57.77 -57.83
CA SER A 5 -55.43 -58.80 -58.73
C SER A 5 -54.01 -59.22 -58.31
N SER A 6 -53.90 -60.47 -57.89
CA SER A 6 -52.71 -61.33 -58.02
C SER A 6 -53.11 -62.49 -58.96
N PRO A 7 -52.21 -63.40 -59.42
CA PRO A 7 -50.75 -63.49 -59.42
C PRO A 7 -50.21 -63.85 -60.86
N PRO A 8 -48.98 -64.36 -61.09
CA PRO A 8 -48.61 -65.72 -60.68
C PRO A 8 -47.21 -65.84 -60.03
N ALA A 9 -47.14 -66.78 -59.09
CA ALA A 9 -45.91 -67.35 -58.57
C ALA A 9 -45.31 -68.38 -59.56
N LEU A 10 -44.08 -68.79 -59.23
CA LEU A 10 -43.26 -69.86 -59.80
C LEU A 10 -42.33 -69.46 -60.96
N ARG A 11 -41.04 -69.34 -60.63
CA ARG A 11 -40.08 -70.38 -60.99
C ARG A 11 -38.90 -70.40 -60.02
N SER A 12 -38.97 -71.40 -59.14
CA SER A 12 -37.83 -72.05 -58.52
C SER A 12 -36.88 -72.56 -59.61
N HIS A 13 -35.69 -71.98 -59.72
CA HIS A 13 -34.57 -72.65 -60.37
C HIS A 13 -33.63 -73.17 -59.28
N ARG A 14 -33.59 -74.50 -59.19
CA ARG A 14 -32.63 -75.30 -58.42
C ARG A 14 -31.18 -75.00 -58.88
N PRO A 15 -30.18 -75.24 -58.01
CA PRO A 15 -28.78 -74.88 -58.25
C PRO A 15 -28.12 -75.81 -59.30
N HIS A 16 -27.25 -75.25 -60.15
CA HIS A 16 -26.43 -76.03 -61.07
C HIS A 16 -24.99 -76.20 -60.53
N GLU A 17 -24.60 -77.46 -60.40
CA GLU A 17 -23.28 -78.08 -60.15
C GLU A 17 -22.01 -77.23 -60.24
N LYS A 18 -21.51 -76.79 -59.07
CA LYS A 18 -20.15 -77.02 -58.50
C LYS A 18 -20.14 -76.37 -57.10
N THR A 19 -20.32 -77.17 -56.05
CA THR A 19 -20.14 -76.79 -54.63
C THR A 19 -18.67 -76.42 -54.38
N LEU A 20 -18.31 -75.37 -53.61
CA LEU A 20 -18.38 -75.33 -52.15
C LEU A 20 -17.93 -73.94 -51.62
N CYS A 21 -18.67 -73.40 -50.66
CA CYS A 21 -18.15 -72.39 -49.72
C CYS A 21 -18.55 -72.72 -48.27
N PRO A 22 -17.66 -73.38 -47.52
CA PRO A 22 -17.61 -73.32 -46.06
C PRO A 22 -16.49 -72.35 -45.62
N GLN A 23 -16.47 -71.17 -46.27
CA GLN A 23 -15.61 -69.97 -46.07
C GLN A 23 -14.40 -69.77 -47.00
N HIS A 24 -14.58 -70.06 -48.30
CA HIS A 24 -13.73 -69.65 -49.45
C HIS A 24 -12.53 -70.55 -49.80
N GLN A 25 -12.63 -71.37 -50.86
CA GLN A 25 -11.46 -72.10 -51.41
C GLN A 25 -11.26 -72.00 -52.94
N VAL A 26 -12.25 -71.61 -53.76
CA VAL A 26 -12.07 -71.35 -55.21
C VAL A 26 -12.93 -70.17 -55.73
N HIS A 27 -13.76 -69.57 -54.87
CA HIS A 27 -14.63 -68.46 -55.27
C HIS A 27 -13.95 -67.11 -55.00
N ALA A 28 -14.05 -66.19 -55.98
CA ALA A 28 -13.57 -64.83 -55.82
C ALA A 28 -14.29 -64.13 -54.67
N ILE A 29 -13.50 -63.48 -53.81
CA ILE A 29 -14.02 -62.65 -52.73
C ILE A 29 -14.29 -61.28 -53.33
N GLU A 30 -15.57 -60.90 -53.36
CA GLU A 30 -16.03 -59.70 -54.05
C GLU A 30 -16.75 -58.73 -53.10
N PHE A 31 -17.14 -59.17 -51.90
CA PHE A 31 -17.92 -58.38 -50.96
C PHE A 31 -17.35 -58.41 -49.54
N VAL A 32 -17.73 -57.42 -48.74
CA VAL A 32 -17.42 -57.30 -47.31
C VAL A 32 -18.72 -57.11 -46.54
N CYS A 33 -18.92 -57.90 -45.50
CA CYS A 33 -20.05 -57.83 -44.58
C CYS A 33 -19.84 -56.67 -43.61
N LEU A 34 -20.86 -55.84 -43.44
CA LEU A 34 -20.81 -54.62 -42.60
C LEU A 34 -21.46 -54.82 -41.23
N GLU A 35 -22.04 -55.99 -40.96
CA GLU A 35 -22.66 -56.30 -39.66
C GLU A 35 -21.59 -56.58 -38.58
N GLU A 36 -21.79 -56.02 -37.39
CA GLU A 36 -20.84 -56.15 -36.26
C GLU A 36 -20.61 -57.62 -35.84
N ALA A 37 -21.65 -58.46 -35.94
CA ALA A 37 -21.56 -59.89 -35.62
C ALA A 37 -20.60 -60.69 -36.54
N CYS A 38 -20.14 -60.10 -37.65
CA CYS A 38 -19.30 -60.75 -38.66
C CYS A 38 -17.88 -60.15 -38.77
N GLN A 39 -17.48 -59.25 -37.88
CA GLN A 39 -16.18 -58.56 -37.96
C GLN A 39 -14.95 -59.49 -37.95
N SER A 40 -15.05 -60.69 -37.33
CA SER A 40 -13.97 -61.67 -37.29
C SER A 40 -13.73 -62.42 -38.61
N GLY A 41 -14.64 -62.30 -39.57
CA GLY A 41 -14.53 -62.87 -40.91
C GLY A 41 -15.47 -62.15 -41.87
N PRO A 42 -15.18 -60.89 -42.23
CA PRO A 42 -16.13 -60.03 -42.94
C PRO A 42 -16.09 -60.25 -44.46
N LEU A 43 -15.07 -60.95 -44.98
CA LEU A 43 -14.91 -61.20 -46.41
C LEU A 43 -15.95 -62.19 -46.93
N MET A 44 -16.51 -61.91 -48.11
CA MET A 44 -17.56 -62.72 -48.71
C MET A 44 -17.34 -62.97 -50.21
N CYS A 45 -17.50 -64.21 -50.63
CA CYS A 45 -17.78 -64.57 -52.03
C CYS A 45 -19.29 -64.58 -52.33
N CYS A 46 -19.67 -64.69 -53.60
CA CYS A 46 -21.09 -64.74 -54.01
C CYS A 46 -21.88 -65.85 -53.30
N VAL A 47 -21.26 -67.01 -53.04
CA VAL A 47 -21.95 -68.16 -52.44
C VAL A 47 -22.27 -67.95 -50.94
N CYS A 48 -21.37 -67.34 -50.15
CA CYS A 48 -21.63 -67.12 -48.72
C CYS A 48 -22.56 -65.93 -48.45
N LYS A 49 -22.63 -64.99 -49.40
CA LYS A 49 -23.59 -63.88 -49.41
C LYS A 49 -25.00 -64.36 -49.69
N GLU A 50 -25.20 -65.26 -50.66
CA GLU A 50 -26.54 -65.67 -51.10
C GLU A 50 -27.09 -66.89 -50.35
N TYR A 51 -26.23 -67.82 -49.92
CA TYR A 51 -26.64 -69.12 -49.36
C TYR A 51 -25.88 -69.52 -48.09
N GLY A 52 -24.99 -68.67 -47.57
CA GLY A 52 -24.12 -68.99 -46.43
C GLY A 52 -24.36 -68.10 -45.20
N LYS A 53 -23.35 -67.98 -44.34
CA LYS A 53 -23.42 -67.28 -43.04
C LYS A 53 -23.76 -65.79 -43.10
N HIS A 54 -23.72 -65.16 -44.29
CA HIS A 54 -23.97 -63.73 -44.46
C HIS A 54 -25.27 -63.45 -45.24
N GLN A 55 -26.15 -64.44 -45.33
CA GLN A 55 -27.43 -64.30 -46.04
C GLN A 55 -28.30 -63.21 -45.41
N GLY A 56 -28.64 -62.19 -46.19
CA GLY A 56 -29.47 -61.06 -45.75
C GLY A 56 -28.71 -59.98 -44.98
N HIS A 57 -27.39 -60.09 -44.80
CA HIS A 57 -26.57 -59.08 -44.12
C HIS A 57 -26.27 -57.88 -45.04
N LYS A 58 -26.13 -56.70 -44.44
CA LYS A 58 -25.68 -55.51 -45.15
C LYS A 58 -24.23 -55.70 -45.61
N HIS A 59 -23.95 -55.37 -46.87
CA HIS A 59 -22.65 -55.60 -47.48
C HIS A 59 -22.24 -54.48 -48.43
N ALA A 60 -20.94 -54.37 -48.67
CA ALA A 60 -20.35 -53.50 -49.68
C ALA A 60 -19.40 -54.30 -50.59
N VAL A 61 -19.01 -53.71 -51.72
CA VAL A 61 -18.04 -54.31 -52.64
C VAL A 61 -16.65 -54.20 -52.04
N LEU A 62 -15.90 -55.31 -52.01
CA LEU A 62 -14.58 -55.40 -51.38
C LEU A 62 -13.62 -54.35 -51.94
N GLU A 63 -13.60 -54.15 -53.26
CA GLU A 63 -12.73 -53.18 -53.89
C GLU A 63 -13.04 -51.74 -53.42
N THR A 64 -14.31 -51.40 -53.26
CA THR A 64 -14.75 -50.06 -52.82
C THR A 64 -14.37 -49.82 -51.35
N GLU A 65 -14.63 -50.78 -50.46
CA GLU A 65 -14.25 -50.69 -49.04
C GLU A 65 -12.73 -50.70 -48.86
N ALA A 66 -12.00 -51.56 -49.59
CA ALA A 66 -10.54 -51.59 -49.53
C ALA A 66 -9.93 -50.27 -50.04
N ASN A 67 -10.50 -49.66 -51.08
CA ASN A 67 -10.06 -48.35 -51.57
C ASN A 67 -10.39 -47.23 -50.57
N GLN A 68 -11.54 -47.30 -49.88
CA GLN A 68 -11.89 -46.35 -48.82
C GLN A 68 -10.95 -46.45 -47.61
N ILE A 69 -10.62 -47.67 -47.18
CA ILE A 69 -9.65 -47.91 -46.09
C ILE A 69 -8.26 -47.44 -46.51
N ARG A 70 -7.82 -47.74 -47.75
CA ARG A 70 -6.53 -47.24 -48.27
C ARG A 70 -6.48 -45.72 -48.30
N ALA A 71 -7.54 -45.06 -48.74
CA ALA A 71 -7.63 -43.59 -48.72
C ALA A 71 -7.51 -43.06 -47.29
N SER A 72 -8.27 -43.62 -46.34
CA SER A 72 -8.18 -43.24 -44.92
C SER A 72 -6.78 -43.47 -44.32
N ILE A 73 -6.11 -44.58 -44.67
CA ILE A 73 -4.72 -44.85 -44.23
C ILE A 73 -3.75 -43.83 -44.83
N LEU A 74 -3.91 -43.46 -46.10
CA LEU A 74 -3.08 -42.45 -46.74
C LEU A 74 -3.28 -41.06 -46.10
N ASP A 75 -4.53 -40.70 -45.79
CA ASP A 75 -4.87 -39.45 -45.09
C ASP A 75 -4.28 -39.43 -43.68
N MET A 76 -4.44 -40.52 -42.91
CA MET A 76 -3.84 -40.66 -41.58
C MET A 76 -2.31 -40.58 -41.64
N ALA A 77 -1.68 -41.25 -42.61
CA ALA A 77 -0.24 -41.21 -42.80
C ALA A 77 0.24 -39.80 -43.16
N HIS A 78 -0.56 -39.03 -43.92
CA HIS A 78 -0.28 -37.62 -44.18
C HIS A 78 -0.38 -36.78 -42.90
N CYS A 79 -1.46 -36.92 -42.13
CA CYS A 79 -1.64 -36.23 -40.84
C CYS A 79 -0.51 -36.52 -39.85
N ILE A 80 -0.06 -37.78 -39.75
CA ILE A 80 1.04 -38.18 -38.86
C ILE A 80 2.36 -37.51 -39.27
N ARG A 81 2.64 -37.43 -40.58
CA ARG A 81 3.85 -36.75 -41.08
C ARG A 81 3.81 -35.26 -40.75
N THR A 82 2.70 -34.59 -41.06
CA THR A 82 2.52 -33.16 -40.74
C THR A 82 2.69 -32.89 -39.24
N PHE A 83 2.06 -33.70 -38.40
CA PHE A 83 2.21 -33.58 -36.94
C PHE A 83 3.67 -33.80 -36.49
N THR A 84 4.37 -34.77 -37.07
CA THR A 84 5.77 -35.05 -36.77
C THR A 84 6.66 -33.85 -37.14
N ASP A 85 6.41 -33.22 -38.28
CA ASP A 85 7.15 -32.03 -38.73
C ASP A 85 6.90 -30.84 -37.81
N GLU A 86 5.64 -30.61 -37.42
CA GLU A 86 5.26 -29.56 -36.46
C GLU A 86 5.95 -29.77 -35.10
N VAL A 87 5.86 -30.97 -34.52
CA VAL A 87 6.52 -31.31 -33.25
C VAL A 87 8.04 -31.12 -33.35
N SER A 88 8.65 -31.52 -34.47
CA SER A 88 10.08 -31.34 -34.70
C SER A 88 10.47 -29.86 -34.80
N GLU A 89 9.63 -29.03 -35.41
CA GLU A 89 9.83 -27.59 -35.46
C GLU A 89 9.72 -26.95 -34.07
N TYR A 90 8.70 -27.32 -33.30
CA TYR A 90 8.55 -26.85 -31.92
C TYR A 90 9.72 -27.27 -31.03
N SER A 91 10.20 -28.51 -31.17
CA SER A 91 11.37 -28.99 -30.43
C SER A 91 12.62 -28.15 -30.74
N ARG A 92 12.87 -27.81 -32.02
CA ARG A 92 13.99 -26.92 -32.40
C ARG A 92 13.84 -25.53 -31.81
N LYS A 93 12.62 -24.97 -31.82
CA LYS A 93 12.34 -23.67 -31.20
C LYS A 93 12.59 -23.69 -29.69
N LEU A 94 12.17 -24.75 -29.00
CA LEU A 94 12.40 -24.91 -27.56
C LEU A 94 13.89 -24.95 -27.23
N VAL A 95 14.68 -25.74 -27.96
CA VAL A 95 16.14 -25.80 -27.78
C VAL A 95 16.79 -24.42 -27.99
N GLY A 96 16.38 -23.70 -29.03
CA GLY A 96 16.87 -22.34 -29.28
C GLY A 96 16.53 -21.35 -28.16
N ILE A 97 15.33 -21.45 -27.57
CA ILE A 97 14.96 -20.61 -26.42
C ILE A 97 15.78 -20.97 -25.18
N VAL A 98 15.98 -22.26 -24.89
CA VAL A 98 16.81 -22.72 -23.76
C VAL A 98 18.22 -22.15 -23.89
N GLN A 99 18.85 -22.26 -25.07
CA GLN A 99 20.19 -21.72 -25.30
C GLN A 99 20.22 -20.19 -25.16
N GLN A 100 19.19 -19.46 -25.58
CA GLN A 100 19.13 -18.00 -25.37
C GLN A 100 18.98 -17.62 -23.89
N ILE A 101 18.33 -18.45 -23.08
CA ILE A 101 18.15 -18.20 -21.65
C ILE A 101 19.43 -18.51 -20.89
N GLU A 102 20.01 -19.69 -21.13
CA GLU A 102 21.20 -20.19 -20.45
C GLU A 102 22.47 -19.47 -20.91
N GLY A 103 22.54 -19.08 -22.18
CA GLY A 103 23.78 -18.63 -22.81
C GLY A 103 24.59 -19.81 -23.31
N GLY A 104 25.90 -19.64 -23.41
CA GLY A 104 26.78 -20.75 -23.79
C GLY A 104 28.23 -20.32 -23.91
N GLU A 105 29.03 -21.22 -24.48
CA GLU A 105 30.44 -20.99 -24.74
C GLU A 105 30.66 -20.83 -26.24
N GLN A 106 31.35 -19.76 -26.65
CA GLN A 106 31.73 -19.50 -28.02
C GLN A 106 33.24 -19.63 -28.15
N ILE A 107 33.68 -20.47 -29.09
CA ILE A 107 35.09 -20.61 -29.41
C ILE A 107 35.47 -19.46 -30.36
N VAL A 108 36.33 -18.58 -29.90
CA VAL A 108 36.90 -17.49 -30.67
C VAL A 108 38.32 -17.87 -31.04
N GLU A 109 38.64 -17.86 -32.33
CA GLU A 109 40.01 -18.04 -32.81
C GLU A 109 40.69 -16.67 -32.87
N ASP A 110 41.76 -16.48 -32.10
CA ASP A 110 42.63 -15.33 -32.26
C ASP A 110 43.31 -15.37 -33.64
N GLY A 111 43.71 -14.22 -34.16
CA GLY A 111 44.42 -14.09 -35.46
C GLY A 111 45.76 -14.83 -35.57
N VAL A 112 46.17 -15.56 -34.53
CA VAL A 112 47.35 -16.43 -34.45
C VAL A 112 46.97 -17.93 -34.49
N GLY A 113 45.68 -18.26 -34.65
CA GLY A 113 45.17 -19.63 -34.77
C GLY A 113 45.00 -20.38 -33.45
N VAL A 114 44.92 -19.67 -32.32
CA VAL A 114 44.65 -20.25 -31.00
C VAL A 114 43.18 -20.04 -30.66
N ALA A 115 42.45 -21.14 -30.56
CA ALA A 115 41.05 -21.17 -30.15
C ALA A 115 40.94 -21.03 -28.62
N HIS A 116 40.25 -19.99 -28.14
CA HIS A 116 39.89 -19.83 -26.74
C HIS A 116 38.37 -19.78 -26.58
N THR A 117 37.88 -20.29 -25.45
CA THR A 117 36.45 -20.43 -25.18
C THR A 117 35.99 -19.24 -24.35
N GLU A 118 35.18 -18.35 -24.95
CA GLU A 118 34.55 -17.23 -24.26
C GLU A 118 33.13 -17.61 -23.82
N HIS A 119 32.81 -17.32 -22.56
CA HIS A 119 31.44 -17.50 -22.05
C HIS A 119 30.55 -16.34 -22.52
N VAL A 120 29.55 -16.67 -23.34
CA VAL A 120 28.55 -15.74 -23.84
C VAL A 120 27.36 -15.71 -22.87
N PRO A 121 27.11 -14.58 -22.18
CA PRO A 121 26.06 -14.49 -21.17
C PRO A 121 24.67 -14.63 -21.81
N GLY A 122 23.84 -15.51 -21.22
CA GLY A 122 22.45 -15.67 -21.62
C GLY A 122 21.53 -14.56 -21.11
N LYS A 123 20.27 -14.59 -21.54
CA LYS A 123 19.23 -13.66 -21.04
C LYS A 123 19.02 -13.77 -19.52
N ALA A 124 19.21 -14.95 -18.93
CA ALA A 124 19.11 -15.12 -17.47
C ALA A 124 20.21 -14.36 -16.72
N GLU A 125 21.44 -14.36 -17.24
CA GLU A 125 22.55 -13.62 -16.64
C GLU A 125 22.38 -12.11 -16.80
N SER A 126 21.93 -11.66 -17.98
CA SER A 126 21.58 -10.25 -18.21
C SER A 126 20.49 -9.78 -17.24
N ALA A 127 19.43 -10.57 -17.01
CA ALA A 127 18.39 -10.26 -16.04
C ALA A 127 18.95 -10.16 -14.60
N ARG A 128 19.80 -11.11 -14.19
CA ARG A 128 20.48 -11.05 -12.88
C ARG A 128 21.36 -9.80 -12.77
N SER A 129 22.10 -9.45 -13.82
CA SER A 129 22.93 -8.24 -13.87
C SER A 129 22.10 -6.98 -13.74
N CYS A 130 20.95 -6.89 -14.42
CA CYS A 130 20.01 -5.78 -14.31
C CYS A 130 19.48 -5.63 -12.88
N VAL A 131 19.11 -6.73 -12.22
CA VAL A 131 18.68 -6.69 -10.80
C VAL A 131 19.82 -6.22 -9.90
N ARG A 132 21.04 -6.74 -10.08
CA ARG A 132 22.20 -6.30 -9.29
C ARG A 132 22.50 -4.82 -9.50
N ALA A 133 22.46 -4.33 -10.74
CA ALA A 133 22.68 -2.93 -11.07
C ALA A 133 21.62 -2.03 -10.44
N TYR A 134 20.35 -2.42 -10.50
CA TYR A 134 19.25 -1.69 -9.84
C TYR A 134 19.48 -1.56 -8.33
N PHE A 135 19.82 -2.66 -7.65
CA PHE A 135 20.09 -2.60 -6.22
C PHE A 135 21.38 -1.84 -5.91
N ALA A 136 22.42 -1.92 -6.74
CA ALA A 136 23.64 -1.13 -6.55
C ALA A 136 23.35 0.39 -6.59
N ASP A 137 22.60 0.84 -7.60
CA ASP A 137 22.16 2.23 -7.74
C ASP A 137 21.28 2.70 -6.57
N LEU A 138 20.38 1.82 -6.08
CA LEU A 138 19.58 2.09 -4.89
C LEU A 138 20.44 2.25 -3.64
N HIS A 139 21.43 1.38 -3.42
CA HIS A 139 22.35 1.50 -2.28
C HIS A 139 23.18 2.78 -2.36
N GLU A 140 23.71 3.13 -3.53
CA GLU A 140 24.44 4.38 -3.74
C GLU A 140 23.56 5.61 -3.45
N THR A 141 22.31 5.58 -3.90
CA THR A 141 21.32 6.62 -3.60
C THR A 141 21.06 6.73 -2.10
N LEU A 142 20.89 5.61 -1.39
CA LEU A 142 20.68 5.58 0.06
C LEU A 142 21.90 6.11 0.82
N CYS A 143 23.12 5.73 0.44
CA CYS A 143 24.35 6.27 1.03
C CYS A 143 24.42 7.79 0.89
N ARG A 144 24.09 8.33 -0.30
CA ARG A 144 24.05 9.78 -0.51
C ARG A 144 22.97 10.46 0.34
N GLN A 145 21.81 9.83 0.50
CA GLN A 145 20.74 10.34 1.37
C GLN A 145 21.18 10.36 2.85
N GLU A 146 21.89 9.33 3.31
CA GLU A 146 22.47 9.27 4.65
C GLU A 146 23.49 10.38 4.88
N GLU A 147 24.43 10.60 3.95
CA GLU A 147 25.40 11.70 4.04
C GLU A 147 24.71 13.07 4.10
N MET A 148 23.68 13.29 3.27
CA MET A 148 22.87 14.50 3.31
C MET A 148 22.16 14.67 4.65
N ALA A 149 21.57 13.60 5.18
CA ALA A 149 20.89 13.60 6.48
C ALA A 149 21.82 13.96 7.63
N LEU A 150 23.03 13.37 7.68
CA LEU A 150 24.05 13.68 8.67
C LEU A 150 24.52 15.15 8.55
N SER A 151 24.70 15.65 7.34
CA SER A 151 25.07 17.05 7.10
C SER A 151 24.03 18.04 7.66
N VAL A 152 22.73 17.72 7.58
CA VAL A 152 21.65 18.51 8.19
C VAL A 152 21.75 18.51 9.72
N VAL A 153 22.06 17.35 10.34
CA VAL A 153 22.29 17.26 11.79
C VAL A 153 23.45 18.16 12.18
N ASP A 154 24.59 18.02 11.51
CA ASP A 154 25.80 18.78 11.81
C ASP A 154 25.57 20.29 11.64
N ALA A 155 24.82 20.70 10.62
CA ALA A 155 24.46 22.11 10.41
C ALA A 155 23.63 22.65 11.59
N HIS A 156 22.56 21.95 11.97
CA HIS A 156 21.72 22.36 13.09
C HIS A 156 22.48 22.42 14.41
N VAL A 157 23.32 21.41 14.69
CA VAL A 157 24.15 21.38 15.90
C VAL A 157 25.12 22.56 15.92
N ARG A 158 25.79 22.85 14.80
CA ARG A 158 26.70 24.01 14.69
C ARG A 158 25.97 25.31 14.96
N GLU A 159 24.84 25.56 14.30
CA GLU A 159 24.05 26.79 14.48
C GLU A 159 23.58 26.94 15.93
N ARG A 160 23.05 25.87 16.52
CA ARG A 160 22.58 25.88 17.91
C ARG A 160 23.71 26.13 18.90
N LEU A 161 24.89 25.54 18.68
CA LEU A 161 26.06 25.77 19.54
C LEU A 161 26.58 27.20 19.42
N ILE A 162 26.63 27.75 18.22
CA ILE A 162 27.04 29.15 18.00
C ILE A 162 26.09 30.08 18.76
N TRP A 163 24.78 29.87 18.60
CA TRP A 163 23.77 30.68 19.29
C TRP A 163 23.89 30.56 20.82
N LEU A 164 24.01 29.35 21.36
CA LEU A 164 24.15 29.13 22.80
C LEU A 164 25.43 29.78 23.37
N ARG A 165 26.54 29.70 22.65
CA ARG A 165 27.80 30.35 23.05
C ARG A 165 27.67 31.87 23.04
N GLN A 166 27.00 32.44 22.03
CA GLN A 166 26.72 33.88 21.99
C GLN A 166 25.89 34.31 23.20
N GLN A 167 24.83 33.57 23.53
CA GLN A 167 24.02 33.85 24.71
C GLN A 167 24.80 33.74 26.03
N GLN A 168 25.71 32.77 26.12
CA GLN A 168 26.61 32.63 27.27
C GLN A 168 27.56 33.84 27.41
N GLU A 169 28.12 34.34 26.31
CA GLU A 169 28.97 35.54 26.29
C GLU A 169 28.18 36.79 26.69
N ASP A 170 27.00 36.99 26.11
CA ASP A 170 26.12 38.13 26.42
C ASP A 170 25.74 38.15 27.92
N MET A 171 25.42 36.99 28.48
CA MET A 171 25.12 36.85 29.91
C MET A 171 26.35 37.11 30.80
N THR A 172 27.55 36.75 30.34
CA THR A 172 28.81 37.06 31.03
C THR A 172 29.08 38.57 31.06
N ILE A 173 28.80 39.27 29.95
CA ILE A 173 28.91 40.73 29.87
C ILE A 173 27.91 41.40 30.83
N LEU A 174 26.66 40.93 30.84
CA LEU A 174 25.63 41.44 31.74
C LEU A 174 26.02 41.27 33.22
N LEU A 175 26.52 40.09 33.60
CA LEU A 175 27.00 39.83 34.96
C LEU A 175 28.15 40.77 35.36
N SER A 176 29.08 41.06 34.44
CA SER A 176 30.16 42.03 34.65
C SER A 176 29.65 43.46 34.86
N GLN A 177 28.65 43.88 34.07
CA GLN A 177 28.01 45.19 34.20
C GLN A 177 27.28 45.34 35.54
N VAL A 178 26.52 44.31 35.95
CA VAL A 178 25.86 44.25 37.26
C VAL A 178 26.89 44.34 38.39
N SER A 179 27.96 43.55 38.32
CA SER A 179 29.03 43.58 39.32
C SER A 179 29.69 44.96 39.42
N THR A 180 29.92 45.63 38.28
CA THR A 180 30.52 46.96 38.23
C THR A 180 29.59 48.02 38.84
N ALA A 181 28.29 47.93 38.56
CA ALA A 181 27.30 48.82 39.15
C ALA A 181 27.17 48.61 40.66
N CYS A 182 27.14 47.36 41.14
CA CYS A 182 27.15 47.06 42.58
C CYS A 182 28.37 47.66 43.28
N MET A 183 29.57 47.44 42.74
CA MET A 183 30.81 48.02 43.27
C MET A 183 30.77 49.56 43.30
N HIS A 184 30.20 50.20 42.27
CA HIS A 184 30.05 51.65 42.22
C HIS A 184 29.07 52.16 43.29
N CYS A 185 27.91 51.50 43.45
CA CYS A 185 26.93 51.82 44.47
C CYS A 185 27.51 51.67 45.89
N GLU A 186 28.22 50.56 46.17
CA GLU A 186 28.89 50.33 47.45
C GLU A 186 29.94 51.40 47.75
N LYS A 187 30.75 51.77 46.76
CA LYS A 187 31.76 52.82 46.91
C LYS A 187 31.12 54.18 47.22
N THR A 188 30.01 54.52 46.55
CA THR A 188 29.31 55.78 46.78
C THR A 188 28.65 55.82 48.16
N LEU A 189 28.10 54.70 48.63
CA LEU A 189 27.53 54.59 49.98
C LEU A 189 28.55 54.86 51.11
N GLN A 190 29.84 54.70 50.86
CA GLN A 190 30.91 54.97 51.82
C GLN A 190 31.44 56.42 51.79
N GLN A 191 30.92 57.29 50.92
CA GLN A 191 31.36 58.69 50.81
C GLN A 191 30.55 59.63 51.70
N ASP A 192 31.03 60.87 51.84
CA ASP A 192 30.32 61.94 52.53
C ASP A 192 29.02 62.35 51.81
N ASP A 193 28.04 62.83 52.57
CA ASP A 193 26.69 63.17 52.08
C ASP A 193 26.70 64.07 50.82
N CYS A 194 27.65 65.00 50.74
CA CYS A 194 27.77 65.92 49.61
C CYS A 194 28.11 65.18 48.31
N ARG A 195 29.04 64.22 48.36
CA ARG A 195 29.41 63.39 47.20
C ARG A 195 28.34 62.38 46.81
N VAL A 196 27.61 61.83 47.77
CA VAL A 196 26.46 60.95 47.50
C VAL A 196 25.40 61.68 46.68
N VAL A 197 25.10 62.94 47.05
CA VAL A 197 24.12 63.76 46.32
C VAL A 197 24.59 64.07 44.89
N LEU A 198 25.89 64.33 44.70
CA LEU A 198 26.46 64.57 43.36
C LEU A 198 26.43 63.32 42.46
N ALA A 199 26.58 62.12 43.03
CA ALA A 199 26.55 60.85 42.29
C ALA A 199 25.13 60.38 41.91
N LYS A 200 24.07 61.03 42.41
CA LYS A 200 22.67 60.62 42.20
C LYS A 200 22.30 60.41 40.73
N GLN A 201 22.71 61.32 39.84
CA GLN A 201 22.38 61.23 38.42
C GLN A 201 23.08 60.06 37.73
N GLU A 202 24.35 59.80 38.06
CA GLU A 202 25.10 58.66 37.52
C GLU A 202 24.51 57.31 37.99
N ILE A 203 24.19 57.19 39.29
CA ILE A 203 23.60 55.97 39.85
C ILE A 203 22.21 55.68 39.26
N ASN A 204 21.36 56.70 39.14
CA ASN A 204 20.03 56.53 38.54
C ASN A 204 20.14 56.08 37.07
N CYS A 205 21.07 56.64 36.31
CA CYS A 205 21.32 56.24 34.92
C CYS A 205 21.80 54.78 34.81
N LEU A 206 22.71 54.35 35.70
CA LEU A 206 23.16 52.96 35.80
C LEU A 206 22.00 52.00 36.14
N LEU A 207 21.16 52.36 37.11
CA LEU A 207 19.99 51.58 37.52
C LEU A 207 18.95 51.44 36.40
N GLU A 208 18.64 52.54 35.69
CA GLU A 208 17.72 52.50 34.55
C GLU A 208 18.25 51.61 33.41
N THR A 209 19.57 51.64 33.18
CA THR A 209 20.20 50.80 32.15
C THR A 209 20.11 49.32 32.51
N LEU A 210 20.40 48.96 33.77
CA LEU A 210 20.28 47.59 34.27
C LEU A 210 18.84 47.08 34.26
N GLN A 211 17.86 47.92 34.63
CA GLN A 211 16.44 47.55 34.59
C GLN A 211 15.96 47.26 33.17
N LYS A 212 16.40 48.05 32.18
CA LYS A 212 16.09 47.76 30.77
C LYS A 212 16.68 46.43 30.30
N GLN A 213 17.93 46.14 30.68
CA GLN A 213 18.58 44.88 30.34
C GLN A 213 17.94 43.69 31.06
N GLN A 214 17.51 43.85 32.31
CA GLN A 214 16.79 42.82 33.06
C GLN A 214 15.47 42.44 32.37
N HIS A 215 14.73 43.43 31.86
CA HIS A 215 13.47 43.17 31.16
C HIS A 215 13.71 42.38 29.86
N GLN A 216 14.70 42.81 29.05
CA GLN A 216 15.10 42.07 27.84
C GLN A 216 15.55 40.64 28.14
N PHE A 217 16.30 40.43 29.22
CA PHE A 217 16.74 39.10 29.62
C PHE A 217 15.56 38.21 30.07
N THR A 218 14.59 38.78 30.80
CA THR A 218 13.42 38.02 31.28
C THR A 218 12.57 37.52 30.11
N GLU A 219 12.35 38.36 29.10
CA GLU A 219 11.66 37.94 27.87
C GLU A 219 12.44 36.86 27.10
N LEU A 220 13.77 36.95 27.08
CA LEU A 220 14.62 35.98 26.39
C LEU A 220 14.73 34.64 27.12
N ALA A 221 14.78 34.66 28.46
CA ALA A 221 14.92 33.48 29.30
C ALA A 221 13.77 32.47 29.09
N ASP A 222 12.56 32.97 28.85
CA ASP A 222 11.38 32.13 28.55
C ASP A 222 11.51 31.38 27.21
N HIS A 223 12.38 31.82 26.31
CA HIS A 223 12.59 31.24 24.98
C HIS A 223 13.81 30.31 24.89
N ILE A 224 14.66 30.26 25.92
CA ILE A 224 15.84 29.39 25.94
C ILE A 224 15.41 27.96 26.30
N GLN A 225 15.30 27.08 25.30
CA GLN A 225 15.15 25.65 25.55
C GLN A 225 16.45 25.03 26.05
N LEU A 226 16.47 24.68 27.34
CA LEU A 226 17.57 24.00 28.03
C LEU A 226 17.67 22.49 27.72
N ASP A 227 16.76 21.94 26.91
CA ASP A 227 16.80 20.54 26.50
C ASP A 227 17.93 20.30 25.49
N ALA A 228 18.87 19.41 25.82
CA ALA A 228 19.97 19.03 24.94
C ALA A 228 19.53 18.13 23.76
N GLY A 229 18.29 17.66 23.74
CA GLY A 229 17.74 16.83 22.68
C GLY A 229 17.80 17.49 21.30
N ILE A 230 18.19 16.70 20.29
CA ILE A 230 18.10 17.05 18.87
C ILE A 230 16.91 16.28 18.30
N PRO A 231 15.77 16.93 18.01
CA PRO A 231 14.59 16.23 17.50
C PRO A 231 14.80 15.84 16.04
N VAL A 232 15.19 14.59 15.80
CA VAL A 232 15.40 14.04 14.46
C VAL A 232 14.14 13.33 13.97
N THR A 233 13.72 13.61 12.74
CA THR A 233 12.55 13.00 12.12
C THR A 233 12.86 12.56 10.70
N PHE A 234 12.44 11.34 10.32
CA PHE A 234 12.69 10.76 9.00
C PHE A 234 11.42 10.76 8.15
N THR A 235 11.44 11.36 6.98
CA THR A 235 10.33 11.33 6.01
C THR A 235 10.31 10.02 5.19
N LYS A 236 9.25 9.76 4.41
CA LYS A 236 9.18 8.57 3.51
C LYS A 236 10.28 8.51 2.47
N ASP A 237 10.80 9.65 2.04
CA ASP A 237 11.89 9.76 1.06
C ASP A 237 13.28 9.80 1.72
N ASN A 238 13.38 9.30 2.97
CA ASN A 238 14.60 9.25 3.78
C ASN A 238 15.25 10.62 4.03
N ARG A 239 14.50 11.71 3.92
CA ARG A 239 15.01 13.02 4.30
C ARG A 239 14.90 13.17 5.81
N VAL A 240 15.90 13.87 6.36
CA VAL A 240 15.94 14.18 7.78
C VAL A 240 15.50 15.62 7.99
N HIS A 241 14.50 15.82 8.84
CA HIS A 241 14.05 17.12 9.29
C HIS A 241 14.55 17.38 10.71
N ILE A 242 15.28 18.48 10.89
CA ILE A 242 15.83 18.95 12.16
C ILE A 242 15.59 20.45 12.22
N GLY A 243 14.72 20.88 13.14
CA GLY A 243 14.22 22.24 13.15
C GLY A 243 13.11 22.44 14.17
N PRO A 244 12.44 23.61 14.16
CA PRO A 244 11.26 23.84 15.00
C PRO A 244 10.25 22.72 14.78
N LYS A 245 9.54 22.33 15.85
CA LYS A 245 8.56 21.24 15.81
C LYS A 245 7.62 21.44 14.62
N MET A 246 7.46 20.41 13.80
CA MET A 246 6.64 20.51 12.60
C MET A 246 5.22 20.88 13.00
N GLU A 247 4.73 22.00 12.49
CA GLU A 247 3.41 22.49 12.84
C GLU A 247 2.35 21.74 12.01
N ILE A 248 1.52 20.97 12.70
CA ILE A 248 0.46 20.17 12.10
C ILE A 248 -0.87 20.76 12.55
N ARG A 249 -1.70 21.17 11.59
CA ARG A 249 -3.06 21.60 11.85
C ARG A 249 -3.99 20.39 11.82
N VAL A 250 -4.63 20.16 12.96
CA VAL A 250 -5.59 19.07 13.16
C VAL A 250 -6.95 19.66 13.49
N VAL A 251 -8.01 19.09 12.93
CA VAL A 251 -9.38 19.46 13.31
C VAL A 251 -10.03 18.25 13.99
N THR A 252 -10.55 18.46 15.20
CA THR A 252 -11.27 17.46 15.96
C THR A 252 -12.77 17.67 15.80
N LEU A 253 -13.43 16.69 15.17
CA LEU A 253 -14.86 16.70 14.82
C LEU A 253 -15.56 15.48 15.40
N GLY A 254 -16.89 15.47 15.32
CA GLY A 254 -17.73 14.42 15.89
C GLY A 254 -18.93 14.98 16.65
N LEU A 255 -19.85 14.11 17.01
CA LEU A 255 -21.11 14.49 17.64
C LEU A 255 -20.90 15.17 19.00
N ASP A 256 -21.90 15.93 19.45
CA ASP A 256 -21.96 16.45 20.81
C ASP A 256 -22.00 15.31 21.83
N GLY A 257 -21.27 15.47 22.94
CA GLY A 257 -21.15 14.44 23.98
C GLY A 257 -20.11 13.35 23.71
N ALA A 258 -19.50 13.30 22.51
CA ALA A 258 -18.50 12.28 22.16
C ALA A 258 -17.18 12.36 22.95
N GLY A 259 -16.87 13.50 23.57
CA GLY A 259 -15.68 13.67 24.41
C GLY A 259 -14.48 14.36 23.74
N LYS A 260 -14.68 15.05 22.60
CA LYS A 260 -13.63 15.80 21.87
C LYS A 260 -12.80 16.73 22.75
N THR A 261 -13.47 17.62 23.49
CA THR A 261 -12.84 18.59 24.39
C THR A 261 -12.10 17.90 25.54
N THR A 262 -12.65 16.80 26.07
CA THR A 262 -12.00 16.01 27.12
C THR A 262 -10.70 15.37 26.61
N ILE A 263 -10.71 14.80 25.39
CA ILE A 263 -9.49 14.28 24.75
C ILE A 263 -8.45 15.38 24.58
N LEU A 264 -8.87 16.56 24.09
CA LEU A 264 -7.95 17.68 23.88
C LEU A 264 -7.24 18.11 25.17
N PHE A 265 -7.98 18.30 26.26
CA PHE A 265 -7.40 18.71 27.54
C PHE A 265 -6.57 17.60 28.18
N LYS A 266 -7.02 16.34 28.06
CA LYS A 266 -6.25 15.18 28.54
C LYS A 266 -4.90 15.08 27.83
N LEU A 267 -4.86 15.32 26.51
CA LEU A 267 -3.60 15.36 25.74
C LEU A 267 -2.70 16.54 26.09
N LYS A 268 -3.27 17.70 26.48
CA LYS A 268 -2.50 18.91 26.77
C LYS A 268 -1.90 18.93 28.17
N GLN A 269 -2.68 18.56 29.20
CA GLN A 269 -2.35 18.80 30.60
C GLN A 269 -2.32 17.51 31.45
N ASP A 270 -2.60 16.34 30.85
CA ASP A 270 -2.83 15.06 31.52
C ASP A 270 -3.91 15.09 32.63
N GLU A 271 -4.67 16.18 32.70
CA GLU A 271 -5.74 16.37 33.68
C GLU A 271 -7.12 16.14 33.06
N PHE A 272 -7.98 15.47 33.83
CA PHE A 272 -9.39 15.36 33.48
C PHE A 272 -10.14 16.64 33.88
N MET A 273 -10.59 17.40 32.88
CA MET A 273 -11.53 18.48 33.08
C MET A 273 -12.97 18.04 32.81
N GLN A 274 -13.90 18.42 33.70
CA GLN A 274 -15.32 18.22 33.47
C GLN A 274 -15.75 18.99 32.22
N PRO A 275 -16.36 18.32 31.21
CA PRO A 275 -16.67 18.97 29.95
C PRO A 275 -17.85 19.92 30.08
N ILE A 276 -17.62 21.20 29.74
CA ILE A 276 -18.69 22.17 29.46
C ILE A 276 -18.99 22.10 27.96
N PRO A 277 -20.26 22.05 27.51
CA PRO A 277 -20.58 21.97 26.09
C PRO A 277 -19.96 23.12 25.29
N THR A 278 -19.06 22.80 24.36
CA THR A 278 -18.35 23.79 23.54
C THR A 278 -19.32 24.59 22.67
N ILE A 279 -19.33 25.90 22.87
CA ILE A 279 -20.05 26.87 22.03
C ILE A 279 -19.02 27.45 21.05
N GLY A 280 -19.10 27.07 19.78
CA GLY A 280 -18.11 27.48 18.78
C GLY A 280 -16.95 26.48 18.68
N PHE A 281 -15.74 26.91 19.07
CA PHE A 281 -14.52 26.13 18.95
C PHE A 281 -13.50 26.45 20.06
N ASN A 282 -12.56 25.55 20.30
CA ASN A 282 -11.36 25.76 21.12
C ASN A 282 -10.11 25.47 20.26
N VAL A 283 -9.00 26.17 20.51
CA VAL A 283 -7.72 25.93 19.83
C VAL A 283 -6.65 25.70 20.87
N GLU A 284 -5.98 24.55 20.77
CA GLU A 284 -4.89 24.23 21.66
C GLU A 284 -3.71 23.66 20.91
N THR A 285 -2.52 23.93 21.43
CA THR A 285 -1.28 23.38 20.93
C THR A 285 -0.85 22.23 21.83
N VAL A 286 -0.70 21.04 21.25
CA VAL A 286 -0.20 19.84 21.91
C VAL A 286 1.12 19.46 21.26
N GLU A 287 2.18 19.40 22.06
CA GLU A 287 3.48 18.93 21.58
C GLU A 287 3.58 17.42 21.82
N TYR A 288 3.82 16.67 20.75
CA TYR A 288 3.98 15.23 20.84
C TYR A 288 5.13 14.79 19.93
N LYS A 289 6.20 14.30 20.55
CA LYS A 289 7.49 14.05 19.90
C LYS A 289 8.04 15.33 19.24
N ASN A 290 8.42 15.23 17.97
CA ASN A 290 8.93 16.31 17.12
C ASN A 290 7.82 17.13 16.43
N LEU A 291 6.53 16.83 16.71
CA LEU A 291 5.38 17.48 16.09
C LEU A 291 4.71 18.43 17.08
N LYS A 292 4.26 19.57 16.56
CA LYS A 292 3.44 20.54 17.27
C LYS A 292 2.06 20.54 16.64
N PHE A 293 1.11 19.89 17.31
CA PHE A 293 -0.26 19.78 16.83
C PHE A 293 -1.07 21.01 17.26
N THR A 294 -1.49 21.82 16.31
CA THR A 294 -2.48 22.88 16.50
C THR A 294 -3.87 22.28 16.27
N ILE A 295 -4.53 21.89 17.37
CA ILE A 295 -5.79 21.15 17.35
C ILE A 295 -6.96 22.12 17.52
N TRP A 296 -7.84 22.12 16.52
CA TRP A 296 -9.11 22.85 16.52
C TRP A 296 -10.23 21.92 16.98
N ASP A 297 -10.70 22.05 18.23
CA ASP A 297 -11.87 21.34 18.74
C ASP A 297 -13.15 22.12 18.41
N VAL A 298 -14.03 21.54 17.60
CA VAL A 298 -15.23 22.23 17.11
C VAL A 298 -16.49 21.64 17.73
N GLY A 299 -17.45 22.50 18.10
CA GLY A 299 -18.72 22.09 18.68
C GLY A 299 -19.48 21.07 17.82
N GLY A 300 -19.96 20.00 18.45
CA GLY A 300 -20.64 18.88 17.78
C GLY A 300 -22.17 18.96 17.73
N LYS A 301 -22.77 20.01 18.31
CA LYS A 301 -24.22 20.17 18.36
C LYS A 301 -24.78 20.28 16.95
N HIS A 302 -25.91 19.63 16.68
CA HIS A 302 -26.53 19.58 15.34
C HIS A 302 -26.59 20.95 14.63
N LYS A 303 -27.00 22.02 15.34
CA LYS A 303 -27.10 23.38 14.79
C LYS A 303 -25.75 24.02 14.40
N LEU A 304 -24.64 23.54 14.97
CA LEU A 304 -23.29 24.08 14.76
C LEU A 304 -22.49 23.30 13.72
N ARG A 305 -22.87 22.06 13.38
CA ARG A 305 -22.16 21.22 12.40
C ARG A 305 -21.99 21.87 11.02
N PRO A 306 -22.92 22.69 10.49
CA PRO A 306 -22.69 23.40 9.24
C PRO A 306 -21.48 24.35 9.25
N LEU A 307 -20.99 24.72 10.44
CA LEU A 307 -19.80 25.56 10.59
C LEU A 307 -18.48 24.78 10.45
N TRP A 308 -18.50 23.45 10.49
CA TRP A 308 -17.29 22.61 10.38
C TRP A 308 -16.49 22.92 9.11
N LYS A 309 -17.18 23.24 8.00
CA LYS A 309 -16.56 23.62 6.73
C LYS A 309 -15.61 24.81 6.79
N HIS A 310 -15.80 25.71 7.76
CA HIS A 310 -14.91 26.85 7.95
C HIS A 310 -13.52 26.45 8.49
N TYR A 311 -13.38 25.21 8.97
CA TYR A 311 -12.15 24.73 9.57
C TYR A 311 -11.38 23.75 8.67
N TYR A 312 -11.90 23.34 7.51
CA TYR A 312 -11.25 22.31 6.68
C TYR A 312 -9.98 22.80 5.98
N LEU A 313 -9.91 24.09 5.62
CA LEU A 313 -8.79 24.65 4.86
C LEU A 313 -7.45 24.43 5.59
N ASN A 314 -6.44 23.95 4.87
CA ASN A 314 -5.09 23.66 5.39
C ASN A 314 -5.08 22.66 6.57
N THR A 315 -6.02 21.70 6.60
CA THR A 315 -6.02 20.62 7.60
C THR A 315 -5.20 19.43 7.10
N GLN A 316 -4.15 19.05 7.84
CA GLN A 316 -3.35 17.87 7.52
C GLN A 316 -3.98 16.58 8.08
N ALA A 317 -4.75 16.68 9.16
CA ALA A 317 -5.43 15.54 9.75
C ALA A 317 -6.77 15.91 10.39
N VAL A 318 -7.72 14.99 10.28
CA VAL A 318 -9.02 15.04 10.95
C VAL A 318 -9.04 13.97 12.04
N VAL A 319 -9.35 14.39 13.27
CA VAL A 319 -9.68 13.48 14.37
C VAL A 319 -11.19 13.43 14.50
N PHE A 320 -11.81 12.29 14.24
CA PHE A 320 -13.25 12.11 14.38
C PHE A 320 -13.56 11.27 15.62
N VAL A 321 -14.25 11.86 16.59
CA VAL A 321 -14.53 11.20 17.88
C VAL A 321 -15.95 10.66 17.89
N ILE A 322 -16.07 9.37 18.20
CA ILE A 322 -17.33 8.63 18.30
C ILE A 322 -17.54 8.19 19.74
N ASP A 323 -18.76 8.36 20.24
CA ASP A 323 -19.17 7.84 21.53
C ASP A 323 -19.58 6.37 21.40
N SER A 324 -18.81 5.46 21.99
CA SER A 324 -19.05 4.01 21.89
C SER A 324 -20.25 3.55 22.73
N CYS A 325 -20.75 4.39 23.66
CA CYS A 325 -21.87 4.06 24.54
C CYS A 325 -23.25 4.24 23.87
N HIS A 326 -23.33 5.01 22.78
CA HIS A 326 -24.60 5.42 22.19
C HIS A 326 -24.80 4.80 20.81
N ARG A 327 -25.18 3.52 20.79
CA ARG A 327 -25.45 2.75 19.56
C ARG A 327 -26.45 3.43 18.63
N ASP A 328 -27.49 4.06 19.18
CA ASP A 328 -28.53 4.76 18.42
C ASP A 328 -27.99 5.96 17.62
N ARG A 329 -26.89 6.56 18.09
CA ARG A 329 -26.26 7.74 17.45
C ARG A 329 -25.14 7.36 16.49
N LEU A 330 -24.78 6.08 16.37
CA LEU A 330 -23.75 5.64 15.42
C LEU A 330 -24.15 5.93 13.97
N MET A 331 -25.43 5.78 13.63
CA MET A 331 -25.92 6.12 12.29
C MET A 331 -25.86 7.63 12.01
N GLU A 332 -26.08 8.46 13.03
CA GLU A 332 -25.89 9.91 12.94
C GLU A 332 -24.41 10.24 12.72
N ALA A 333 -23.51 9.60 13.48
CA ALA A 333 -22.06 9.76 13.34
C ALA A 333 -21.57 9.30 11.96
N HIS A 334 -22.07 8.17 11.45
CA HIS A 334 -21.80 7.66 10.11
C HIS A 334 -22.17 8.69 9.04
N SER A 335 -23.38 9.26 9.11
CA SER A 335 -23.85 10.26 8.15
C SER A 335 -22.94 11.50 8.14
N GLU A 336 -22.55 12.00 9.31
CA GLU A 336 -21.64 13.15 9.40
C GLU A 336 -20.22 12.82 8.93
N LEU A 337 -19.70 11.63 9.25
CA LEU A 337 -18.41 11.16 8.75
C LEU A 337 -18.41 11.00 7.22
N ALA A 338 -19.49 10.45 6.67
CA ALA A 338 -19.65 10.30 5.22
C ALA A 338 -19.66 11.66 4.51
N LYS A 339 -20.36 12.67 5.05
CA LYS A 339 -20.31 14.04 4.53
C LYS A 339 -18.90 14.60 4.57
N LEU A 340 -18.20 14.48 5.70
CA LEU A 340 -16.83 14.94 5.85
C LEU A 340 -15.86 14.35 4.82
N LEU A 341 -16.03 13.07 4.50
CA LEU A 341 -15.18 12.37 3.55
C LEU A 341 -15.40 12.81 2.09
N THR A 342 -16.55 13.42 1.78
CA THR A 342 -16.84 13.96 0.44
C THR A 342 -16.25 15.35 0.19
N GLU A 343 -15.76 16.02 1.23
CA GLU A 343 -15.24 17.39 1.15
C GLU A 343 -13.89 17.41 0.44
N LYS A 344 -13.74 18.32 -0.53
CA LYS A 344 -12.55 18.37 -1.40
C LYS A 344 -11.31 18.83 -0.64
N GLU A 345 -11.52 19.75 0.30
CA GLU A 345 -10.51 20.34 1.17
C GLU A 345 -9.88 19.32 2.13
N LEU A 346 -10.57 18.21 2.38
CA LEU A 346 -10.11 17.14 3.27
C LEU A 346 -9.62 15.90 2.51
N ARG A 347 -9.47 15.97 1.19
CA ARG A 347 -9.10 14.80 0.36
C ARG A 347 -7.80 14.15 0.80
N ASP A 348 -6.79 14.97 1.04
CA ASP A 348 -5.43 14.53 1.37
C ASP A 348 -5.19 14.47 2.89
N ALA A 349 -6.18 14.87 3.69
CA ALA A 349 -6.09 14.84 5.14
C ALA A 349 -6.20 13.41 5.67
N LEU A 350 -5.31 13.05 6.59
CA LEU A 350 -5.36 11.78 7.32
C LEU A 350 -6.61 11.74 8.21
N LEU A 351 -7.17 10.55 8.40
CA LEU A 351 -8.34 10.37 9.28
C LEU A 351 -8.01 9.47 10.46
N LEU A 352 -8.00 10.03 11.67
CA LEU A 352 -7.96 9.27 12.91
C LEU A 352 -9.36 9.23 13.52
N ILE A 353 -9.89 8.04 13.80
CA ILE A 353 -11.18 7.86 14.47
C ILE A 353 -10.92 7.40 15.89
N PHE A 354 -11.38 8.15 16.88
CA PHE A 354 -11.38 7.71 18.27
C PHE A 354 -12.74 7.08 18.61
N ALA A 355 -12.74 5.78 18.90
CA ALA A 355 -13.86 5.09 19.51
C ALA A 355 -13.76 5.31 21.03
N ASN A 356 -14.35 6.39 21.52
CA ASN A 356 -14.18 6.87 22.89
C ASN A 356 -15.16 6.20 23.87
N LYS A 357 -14.86 6.28 25.17
CA LYS A 357 -15.62 5.72 26.30
C LYS A 357 -15.65 4.20 26.34
N GLN A 358 -14.52 3.57 25.99
CA GLN A 358 -14.34 2.12 26.05
C GLN A 358 -14.24 1.58 27.49
N ASP A 359 -14.25 2.46 28.50
CA ASP A 359 -14.29 2.13 29.92
C ASP A 359 -15.65 1.58 30.38
N VAL A 360 -16.72 1.87 29.66
CA VAL A 360 -18.08 1.49 30.04
C VAL A 360 -18.36 0.03 29.63
N PRO A 361 -18.89 -0.82 30.52
CA PRO A 361 -19.22 -2.20 30.17
C PRO A 361 -20.40 -2.26 29.19
N GLY A 362 -20.30 -3.11 28.16
CA GLY A 362 -21.35 -3.31 27.15
C GLY A 362 -21.37 -2.28 26.02
N VAL A 363 -20.31 -1.49 25.86
CA VAL A 363 -20.13 -0.59 24.71
C VAL A 363 -19.78 -1.32 23.43
N VAL A 364 -19.97 -0.64 22.31
CA VAL A 364 -19.62 -1.15 20.98
C VAL A 364 -18.11 -1.25 20.86
N SER A 365 -17.61 -2.45 20.52
CA SER A 365 -16.16 -2.67 20.34
C SER A 365 -15.64 -1.95 19.09
N VAL A 366 -14.32 -1.81 18.98
CA VAL A 366 -13.69 -1.19 17.81
C VAL A 366 -13.98 -1.99 16.54
N GLU A 367 -13.97 -3.32 16.63
CA GLU A 367 -14.26 -4.23 15.52
C GLU A 367 -15.73 -4.10 15.09
N GLU A 368 -16.66 -4.15 16.06
CA GLU A 368 -18.09 -4.00 15.79
C GLU A 368 -18.40 -2.61 15.19
N MET A 369 -17.76 -1.55 15.69
CA MET A 369 -17.91 -0.20 15.15
C MET A 369 -17.38 -0.10 13.72
N THR A 370 -16.27 -0.77 13.40
CA THR A 370 -15.68 -0.80 12.05
C THR A 370 -16.63 -1.44 11.05
N GLU A 371 -17.31 -2.51 11.43
CA GLU A 371 -18.31 -3.20 10.60
C GLU A 371 -19.60 -2.37 10.46
N LEU A 372 -20.16 -1.88 11.57
CA LEU A 372 -21.40 -1.11 11.59
C LEU A 372 -21.32 0.17 10.74
N LEU A 373 -20.17 0.84 10.77
CA LEU A 373 -19.92 2.05 9.98
C LEU A 373 -19.36 1.75 8.59
N SER A 374 -19.12 0.47 8.26
CA SER A 374 -18.54 0.02 6.99
C SER A 374 -17.27 0.81 6.60
N LEU A 375 -16.38 1.05 7.57
CA LEU A 375 -15.25 1.99 7.42
C LEU A 375 -14.32 1.62 6.26
N HIS A 376 -14.10 0.33 6.00
CA HIS A 376 -13.32 -0.13 4.86
C HIS A 376 -13.86 0.36 3.51
N LYS A 377 -15.19 0.39 3.36
CA LYS A 377 -15.85 0.89 2.14
C LYS A 377 -15.89 2.41 2.14
N LEU A 378 -16.22 3.01 3.29
CA LEU A 378 -16.41 4.45 3.42
C LEU A 378 -15.10 5.23 3.25
N CYS A 379 -14.01 4.73 3.80
CA CYS A 379 -12.69 5.37 3.79
C CYS A 379 -11.76 4.80 2.70
N CYS A 380 -12.31 4.12 1.68
CA CYS A 380 -11.54 3.53 0.60
C CYS A 380 -10.68 4.60 -0.12
N GLY A 381 -9.38 4.31 -0.30
CA GLY A 381 -8.44 5.22 -0.95
C GLY A 381 -7.89 6.35 -0.05
N ARG A 382 -8.21 6.35 1.24
CA ARG A 382 -7.66 7.30 2.23
C ARG A 382 -6.83 6.55 3.29
N SER A 383 -5.82 7.21 3.85
CA SER A 383 -5.13 6.72 5.04
C SER A 383 -5.95 7.03 6.30
N TRP A 384 -6.43 5.97 6.97
CA TRP A 384 -7.26 6.09 8.15
C TRP A 384 -6.91 5.04 9.21
N HIS A 385 -7.26 5.32 10.46
CA HIS A 385 -7.12 4.39 11.58
C HIS A 385 -8.20 4.64 12.62
N ILE A 386 -8.67 3.58 13.27
CA ILE A 386 -9.59 3.63 14.40
C ILE A 386 -8.89 3.13 15.65
N GLN A 387 -8.99 3.89 16.73
CA GLN A 387 -8.37 3.59 18.00
C GLN A 387 -9.43 3.64 19.11
N GLY A 388 -9.56 2.54 19.85
CA GLY A 388 -10.34 2.52 21.08
C GLY A 388 -9.65 3.34 22.16
N CYS A 389 -10.39 4.21 22.84
CA CYS A 389 -9.83 5.06 23.89
C CYS A 389 -10.80 5.35 25.02
N ASP A 390 -10.25 5.82 26.14
CA ASP A 390 -10.98 6.48 27.22
C ASP A 390 -10.33 7.83 27.52
N ALA A 391 -11.07 8.90 27.21
CA ALA A 391 -10.63 10.28 27.45
C ALA A 391 -10.44 10.62 28.94
N ARG A 392 -11.03 9.87 29.88
CA ARG A 392 -10.89 10.11 31.32
C ARG A 392 -9.56 9.60 31.85
N SER A 393 -9.26 8.33 31.57
CA SER A 393 -7.98 7.71 31.96
C SER A 393 -6.82 8.14 31.08
N GLY A 394 -7.07 8.45 29.80
CA GLY A 394 -6.05 8.74 28.78
C GLY A 394 -5.59 7.50 27.99
N VAL A 395 -6.11 6.31 28.33
CA VAL A 395 -5.77 5.05 27.64
C VAL A 395 -6.19 5.12 26.17
N GLY A 396 -5.31 4.72 25.26
CA GLY A 396 -5.57 4.69 23.82
C GLY A 396 -5.32 6.01 23.09
N LEU A 397 -5.14 7.14 23.80
CA LEU A 397 -4.96 8.45 23.15
C LEU A 397 -3.57 8.58 22.51
N HIS A 398 -2.53 8.13 23.21
CA HIS A 398 -1.15 8.20 22.72
C HIS A 398 -0.91 7.25 21.55
N GLU A 399 -1.56 6.09 21.53
CA GLU A 399 -1.51 5.11 20.44
C GLU A 399 -2.11 5.69 19.16
N GLY A 400 -3.25 6.40 19.26
CA GLY A 400 -3.85 7.11 18.14
C GLY A 400 -2.96 8.24 17.62
N LEU A 401 -2.38 9.05 18.51
CA LEU A 401 -1.43 10.08 18.13
C LEU A 401 -0.13 9.52 17.56
N ASP A 402 0.33 8.37 18.03
CA ASP A 402 1.51 7.69 17.49
C ASP A 402 1.30 7.24 16.05
N TRP A 403 0.13 6.66 15.76
CA TRP A 403 -0.25 6.35 14.38
C TRP A 403 -0.29 7.63 13.53
N LEU A 404 -0.92 8.69 14.02
CA LEU A 404 -1.06 9.94 13.27
C LEU A 404 0.30 10.59 13.00
N SER A 405 1.17 10.65 14.01
CA SER A 405 2.55 11.12 13.92
C SER A 405 3.33 10.35 12.85
N ARG A 406 3.31 9.01 12.91
CA ARG A 406 3.98 8.16 11.93
C ARG A 406 3.47 8.43 10.51
N GLN A 407 2.16 8.54 10.32
CA GLN A 407 1.58 8.78 9.00
C GLN A 407 1.88 10.17 8.45
N LEU A 408 1.88 11.21 9.27
CA LEU A 408 2.20 12.59 8.84
C LEU A 408 3.65 12.73 8.41
N VAL A 409 4.55 12.18 9.23
CA VAL A 409 5.98 12.11 8.94
C VAL A 409 6.22 11.32 7.65
N ALA A 410 5.53 10.19 7.52
CA ALA A 410 5.63 9.37 6.34
C ALA A 410 5.04 10.09 5.12
N ALA A 411 3.89 10.76 5.20
CA ALA A 411 3.27 11.43 4.06
C ALA A 411 4.07 12.63 3.50
N GLY A 412 5.22 12.98 4.10
CA GLY A 412 6.07 14.05 3.59
C GLY A 412 5.35 15.40 3.58
N VAL A 413 4.46 15.62 4.55
CA VAL A 413 3.64 16.83 4.67
C VAL A 413 4.51 18.02 5.11
N LEU A 414 5.50 18.36 4.28
CA LEU A 414 6.43 19.47 4.35
C LEU A 414 6.92 19.78 2.91
N ASP A 415 5.97 20.01 2.02
CA ASP A 415 6.16 20.95 0.90
C ASP A 415 5.00 21.95 0.98
N VAL A 416 5.00 22.75 2.02
CA VAL A 416 4.21 23.99 2.05
C VAL A 416 5.21 25.11 2.34
N ALA A 417 5.68 25.70 1.24
CA ALA A 417 6.45 26.94 1.21
C ALA A 417 5.66 28.11 1.78
#